data_AF-A0A8C4DKX8-F1
#
_entry.id   AF-A0A8C4DKX8-F1
#
_cell.length_a   1.000
_cell.length_b   1.000
_cell.length_c   1.000
_cell.angle_alpha   90.00
_cell.angle_beta   90.00
_cell.angle_gamma   90.00
#
_symmetry.space_group_name_H-M   'P 1'
#
loop_
_entity.id
_entity.type
_entity.pdbx_description
1 polymer ?
#
loop_
_entity_poly.entity_id
_entity_poly.type
_entity_poly.pdbx_seq_one_letter_code
_entity_poly.pdbx_strand_id
1 'polypeptide(L)'
;LLREKKYIINNKSSDRVFCYNPLTGAWSQIRPLSQPRCQLRLVSMDGYLYAVGGECLFTVERYDPRADRWSPVAPLPKGSFAVAHEATSCGGELFVSGGSLFYRLLQLILVVNQ
;
A
#
# COMPACT_ATOMS: atom_id res chain seq x y z
N LEU A 1 -28.55 7.92 -21.45
CA LEU A 1 -27.31 8.71 -21.66
C LEU A 1 -26.98 9.32 -20.30
N LEU A 2 -26.06 8.87 -19.45
CA LEU A 2 -24.85 8.08 -19.56
C LEU A 2 -24.90 6.98 -18.48
N ARG A 3 -24.58 5.72 -18.83
CA ARG A 3 -24.33 4.69 -17.81
C ARG A 3 -22.97 5.00 -17.21
N GLU A 4 -22.96 5.49 -15.97
CA GLU A 4 -21.75 5.52 -15.16
C GLU A 4 -21.21 4.09 -15.05
N LYS A 5 -20.22 3.77 -15.87
CA LYS A 5 -19.38 2.61 -15.65
C LYS A 5 -18.56 2.92 -14.40
N LYS A 6 -19.13 2.62 -13.24
CA LYS A 6 -18.38 2.44 -12.01
C LYS A 6 -17.51 1.22 -12.26
N TYR A 7 -16.35 1.42 -12.85
CA TYR A 7 -15.30 0.41 -12.92
C TYR A 7 -14.99 0.10 -11.46
N ILE A 8 -15.58 -0.98 -10.95
CA ILE A 8 -15.07 -1.66 -9.78
C ILE A 8 -13.67 -2.07 -10.22
N ILE A 9 -12.69 -1.24 -9.87
CA ILE A 9 -11.28 -1.54 -10.00
C ILE A 9 -11.12 -2.81 -9.17
N ASN A 10 -11.07 -3.97 -9.84
CA ASN A 10 -10.71 -5.22 -9.22
C ASN A 10 -9.32 -5.00 -8.64
N ASN A 11 -9.25 -4.62 -7.37
CA ASN A 11 -8.05 -4.16 -6.70
C ASN A 11 -7.17 -5.38 -6.38
N LYS A 12 -6.61 -5.97 -7.43
CA LYS A 12 -5.80 -7.18 -7.37
C LYS A 12 -4.49 -6.85 -6.66
N SER A 13 -4.26 -7.48 -5.51
CA SER A 13 -2.98 -7.40 -4.82
C SER A 13 -1.85 -7.85 -5.74
N SER A 14 -0.75 -7.09 -5.68
CA SER A 14 0.48 -7.37 -6.44
C SER A 14 1.67 -7.25 -5.50
N ASP A 15 2.67 -8.10 -5.71
CA ASP A 15 3.97 -8.05 -5.05
C ASP A 15 5.02 -7.32 -5.91
N ARG A 16 4.79 -7.21 -7.22
CA ARG A 16 5.71 -6.56 -8.15
C ARG A 16 5.88 -5.07 -7.84
N VAL A 17 7.13 -4.63 -7.82
CA VAL A 17 7.51 -3.22 -7.62
C VAL A 17 8.37 -2.78 -8.79
N PHE A 18 8.11 -1.57 -9.30
CA PHE A 18 8.84 -0.98 -10.42
C PHE A 18 9.47 0.34 -10.02
N CYS A 19 10.69 0.57 -10.49
CA CYS A 19 11.45 1.80 -10.32
C CYS A 19 11.62 2.48 -11.67
N TYR A 20 11.33 3.77 -11.72
CA TYR A 20 11.56 4.62 -12.88
C TYR A 20 12.90 5.34 -12.75
N ASN A 21 13.74 5.23 -13.77
CA ASN A 21 14.97 6.00 -13.86
C ASN A 21 14.75 7.23 -14.77
N PRO A 22 14.76 8.47 -14.23
CA PRO A 22 14.51 9.68 -15.02
C PRO A 22 15.63 10.02 -16.01
N LEU A 23 16.85 9.50 -15.81
CA LEU A 23 17.97 9.73 -16.73
C LEU A 23 17.86 8.88 -17.99
N THR A 24 17.32 7.67 -17.87
CA THR A 24 17.17 6.74 -19.01
C THR A 24 15.74 6.68 -19.54
N GLY A 25 14.77 7.25 -18.82
CA GLY A 25 13.35 7.19 -19.18
C GLY A 25 12.75 5.79 -19.07
N ALA A 26 13.42 4.85 -18.42
CA ALA A 26 13.04 3.45 -18.39
C ALA A 26 12.46 3.02 -17.03
N TRP A 27 11.50 2.10 -17.08
CA TRP A 27 11.04 1.35 -15.92
C TRP A 27 11.82 0.05 -15.79
N SER A 28 12.18 -0.31 -14.57
CA SER A 28 12.79 -1.60 -14.23
C SER A 28 12.03 -2.23 -13.06
N GLN A 29 11.92 -3.55 -13.06
CA GLN A 29 11.35 -4.26 -11.92
C GLN A 29 12.44 -4.42 -10.86
N ILE A 30 12.17 -3.97 -9.63
CA ILE A 30 13.01 -4.24 -8.45
C ILE A 30 12.47 -5.47 -7.71
N ARG A 31 13.11 -5.86 -6.60
CA ARG A 31 12.61 -7.02 -5.85
C ARG A 31 11.14 -6.91 -5.47
N PRO A 32 10.38 -8.00 -5.65
CA PRO A 32 8.99 -8.02 -5.22
C PRO A 32 8.91 -7.97 -3.69
N LEU A 33 7.79 -7.46 -3.20
CA LEU A 33 7.41 -7.58 -1.79
C LEU A 33 7.30 -9.05 -1.40
N SER A 34 7.52 -9.37 -0.12
CA SER A 34 7.29 -10.73 0.39
C SER A 34 5.81 -11.08 0.50
N GLN A 35 4.95 -10.06 0.63
CA GLN A 35 3.51 -10.21 0.67
C GLN A 35 2.87 -9.30 -0.40
N PRO A 36 2.01 -9.83 -1.30
CA PRO A 36 1.27 -9.00 -2.24
C PRO A 36 0.38 -7.99 -1.50
N ARG A 37 0.41 -6.73 -1.94
CA ARG A 37 -0.34 -5.64 -1.33
C ARG A 37 -1.20 -4.94 -2.38
N CYS A 38 -2.33 -4.39 -1.95
CA CYS A 38 -3.08 -3.38 -2.69
C CYS A 38 -3.41 -2.22 -1.74
N GLN A 39 -3.58 -1.01 -2.27
CA GLN A 39 -3.82 0.21 -1.48
C GLN A 39 -2.77 0.50 -0.38
N LEU A 40 -1.53 0.01 -0.54
CA LEU A 40 -0.45 0.31 0.40
C LEU A 40 0.00 1.78 0.35
N ARG A 41 0.80 2.20 1.33
CA ARG A 41 1.53 3.47 1.28
C ARG A 41 3.03 3.22 1.22
N LEU A 42 3.71 3.90 0.29
CA LEU A 42 5.17 3.91 0.21
C LEU A 42 5.69 5.21 0.82
N VAL A 43 6.57 5.09 1.80
CA VAL A 43 7.20 6.26 2.45
C VAL A 43 8.71 6.12 2.39
N SER A 44 9.41 7.17 1.97
CA SER A 44 10.87 7.25 2.04
C SER A 44 11.30 7.78 3.40
N MET A 45 12.25 7.12 4.03
CA MET A 45 12.83 7.54 5.30
C MET A 45 14.23 6.94 5.47
N ASP A 46 15.21 7.77 5.82
CA ASP A 46 16.60 7.37 6.10
C ASP A 46 17.27 6.52 5.01
N GLY A 47 16.96 6.80 3.74
CA GLY A 47 17.50 6.06 2.59
C GLY A 47 16.83 4.71 2.31
N TYR A 48 15.76 4.39 3.03
CA TYR A 48 14.93 3.20 2.82
C TYR A 48 13.54 3.58 2.29
N LEU A 49 12.84 2.61 1.70
CA LEU A 49 11.40 2.72 1.42
C LEU A 49 10.61 1.81 2.36
N TYR A 50 9.48 2.28 2.86
CA TYR A 50 8.60 1.50 3.73
C TYR A 50 7.27 1.27 3.01
N ALA A 51 6.93 0.01 2.78
CA ALA A 51 5.61 -0.44 2.32
C ALA A 51 4.73 -0.69 3.54
N VAL A 52 3.86 0.28 3.83
CA VAL A 52 3.02 0.31 5.02
C VAL A 52 1.63 -0.24 4.69
N GLY A 53 1.28 -1.35 5.33
CA GLY A 53 -0.07 -1.92 5.28
C GLY A 53 -0.56 -2.26 3.88
N GLY A 54 -1.86 -2.05 3.67
CA GLY A 54 -2.61 -2.46 2.50
C GLY A 54 -3.99 -2.93 2.92
N GLU A 55 -4.82 -3.32 1.97
CA GLU A 55 -6.15 -3.84 2.28
C GLU A 55 -6.05 -5.08 3.19
N CYS A 56 -6.61 -4.99 4.40
CA CYS A 56 -6.56 -6.04 5.43
C CYS A 56 -5.14 -6.43 5.91
N LEU A 57 -4.13 -5.58 5.70
CA LEU A 57 -2.76 -5.84 6.13
C LEU A 57 -2.28 -4.81 7.14
N PHE A 58 -1.77 -5.32 8.26
CA PHE A 58 -1.08 -4.56 9.30
C PHE A 58 0.45 -4.71 9.22
N THR A 59 0.96 -5.56 8.32
CA THR A 59 2.40 -5.78 8.15
C THR A 59 3.05 -4.57 7.48
N VAL A 60 4.31 -4.31 7.82
CA VAL A 60 5.13 -3.29 7.18
C VAL A 60 6.43 -3.94 6.70
N GLU A 61 6.86 -3.58 5.49
CA GLU A 61 8.12 -4.04 4.91
C GLU A 61 9.01 -2.85 4.59
N ARG A 62 10.31 -2.99 4.81
CA ARG A 62 11.33 -1.98 4.48
C ARG A 62 12.21 -2.49 3.34
N TYR A 63 12.36 -1.69 2.29
CA TYR A 63 13.27 -1.92 1.17
C TYR A 63 14.61 -1.22 1.41
N ASP A 64 15.68 -2.00 1.35
CA ASP A 64 17.05 -1.51 1.25
C ASP A 64 17.48 -1.46 -0.23
N PRO A 65 17.64 -0.26 -0.82
CA PRO A 65 18.05 -0.13 -2.22
C PRO A 65 19.48 -0.57 -2.51
N ARG A 66 20.35 -0.64 -1.49
CA ARG A 66 21.75 -1.09 -1.65
C ARG A 66 21.83 -2.62 -1.71
N ALA A 67 20.96 -3.27 -0.96
CA ALA A 67 20.88 -4.74 -0.93
C ALA A 67 19.85 -5.30 -1.91
N ASP A 68 19.00 -4.45 -2.52
CA ASP A 68 17.82 -4.84 -3.28
C ASP A 68 17.04 -5.91 -2.50
N ARG A 69 16.52 -5.52 -1.33
CA ARG A 69 15.86 -6.45 -0.41
C ARG A 69 14.77 -5.79 0.41
N TRP A 70 13.60 -6.43 0.43
CA TRP A 70 12.55 -6.16 1.40
C TRP A 70 12.77 -6.97 2.68
N SER A 71 12.50 -6.37 3.83
CA SER A 71 12.57 -7.04 5.13
C SER A 71 11.41 -6.61 6.01
N PRO A 72 10.77 -7.51 6.77
CA PRO A 72 9.69 -7.14 7.67
C PRO A 72 10.22 -6.22 8.77
N VAL A 73 9.40 -5.26 9.19
CA VAL A 73 9.63 -4.41 10.36
C VAL A 73 8.43 -4.48 11.30
N ALA A 74 8.45 -3.70 12.39
CA ALA A 74 7.34 -3.64 13.34
C ALA A 74 6.01 -3.37 12.61
N PRO A 75 4.96 -4.20 12.83
CA PRO A 75 3.67 -4.00 12.20
C PRO A 75 2.92 -2.81 12.80
N LEU A 76 1.89 -2.35 12.11
CA LEU A 76 0.91 -1.42 12.67
C LEU A 76 0.20 -2.04 13.89
N PRO A 77 -0.22 -1.24 14.88
CA PRO A 77 -1.00 -1.74 16.01
C PRO A 77 -2.26 -2.48 15.54
N LYS A 78 -2.55 -3.63 16.16
CA LYS A 78 -3.75 -4.42 15.82
C LYS A 78 -5.00 -3.62 16.17
N GLY A 79 -5.93 -3.50 15.23
CA GLY A 79 -7.22 -2.84 15.44
C GLY A 79 -7.25 -1.32 15.22
N SER A 80 -6.11 -0.67 14.91
CA SER A 80 -6.06 0.78 14.70
C SER A 80 -6.36 1.21 13.25
N PHE A 81 -6.11 0.34 12.25
CA PHE A 81 -6.26 0.68 10.84
C PHE A 81 -6.75 -0.53 10.04
N ALA A 82 -7.90 -0.45 9.39
CA ALA A 82 -8.30 -1.47 8.42
C ALA A 82 -7.70 -1.24 7.02
N VAL A 83 -7.29 0.00 6.75
CA VAL A 83 -6.54 0.46 5.57
C VAL A 83 -5.77 1.70 6.02
N ALA A 84 -4.45 1.76 5.82
CA ALA A 84 -3.69 3.01 6.03
C ALA A 84 -4.07 3.99 4.92
N HIS A 85 -4.80 5.07 5.26
CA HIS A 85 -5.19 6.05 4.24
C HIS A 85 -4.07 7.04 3.94
N GLU A 86 -3.25 7.41 4.92
CA GLU A 86 -2.08 8.26 4.70
C GLU A 86 -0.91 7.82 5.56
N ALA A 87 0.30 7.92 5.00
CA ALA A 87 1.53 7.72 5.74
C ALA A 87 2.59 8.73 5.25
N THR A 88 3.34 9.31 6.17
CA THR A 88 4.42 10.26 5.86
C THR A 88 5.58 10.09 6.83
N SER A 89 6.75 10.59 6.46
CA SER A 89 7.90 10.67 7.35
C SER A 89 8.12 12.11 7.83
N CYS A 90 8.49 12.27 9.10
CA CYS A 90 8.87 13.56 9.67
C CYS A 90 9.88 13.33 10.79
N GLY A 91 11.01 14.05 10.78
CA GLY A 91 12.00 13.95 11.86
C GLY A 91 12.64 12.57 12.07
N GLY A 92 12.70 11.72 11.04
CA GLY A 92 13.19 10.34 11.16
C GLY A 92 12.16 9.35 11.72
N GLU A 93 10.90 9.77 11.82
CA GLU A 93 9.79 8.94 12.28
C GLU A 93 8.72 8.77 11.18
N LEU A 94 8.02 7.63 11.21
CA LEU A 94 6.88 7.34 10.34
C LEU A 94 5.57 7.64 11.06
N PHE A 95 4.74 8.46 10.43
CA PHE A 95 3.39 8.79 10.89
C PHE A 95 2.37 8.16 9.96
N VAL A 96 1.37 7.50 10.54
CA VAL A 96 0.28 6.85 9.80
C VAL A 96 -1.04 7.34 10.37
N SER A 97 -1.95 7.79 9.51
CA SER A 97 -3.23 8.37 9.92
C SER A 97 -4.38 7.99 8.99
N GLY A 98 -5.60 8.14 9.52
CA GLY A 98 -6.83 7.83 8.80
C GLY A 98 -7.07 6.32 8.59
N GLY A 99 -8.18 5.99 7.94
CA GLY A 99 -8.61 4.61 7.69
C GLY A 99 -10.06 4.39 8.12
N SER A 100 -10.88 3.83 7.23
CA SER A 100 -12.27 3.49 7.57
C SER A 100 -12.71 2.19 6.88
N LEU A 101 -13.27 1.26 7.66
CA LEU A 101 -13.99 0.08 7.14
C LEU A 101 -15.30 0.45 6.43
N PHE A 102 -15.76 1.69 6.58
CA PHE A 102 -17.16 2.05 6.33
C PHE A 102 -17.54 2.00 4.85
N TYR A 103 -16.61 2.29 3.94
CA TYR A 103 -16.91 2.26 2.50
C TYR A 103 -17.15 0.85 1.96
N ARG A 104 -16.52 -0.18 2.54
CA ARG A 104 -16.67 -1.57 2.06
C ARG A 104 -17.86 -2.28 2.69
N LEU A 105 -18.17 -2.00 3.95
CA LEU A 105 -19.39 -2.51 4.60
C LEU A 105 -20.65 -2.04 3.87
N LEU A 106 -20.73 -0.77 3.45
CA LEU A 106 -21.86 -0.28 2.66
C LEU A 106 -21.95 -0.97 1.29
N GLN A 107 -20.81 -1.18 0.62
CA GLN A 107 -20.76 -1.83 -0.69
C GLN A 107 -21.16 -3.31 -0.60
N LEU A 108 -20.75 -4.02 0.45
CA LEU A 108 -21.09 -5.43 0.67
C LEU A 108 -22.57 -5.59 1.04
N ILE A 109 -23.11 -4.70 1.89
CA ILE A 109 -24.54 -4.69 2.26
C ILE A 109 -25.41 -4.41 1.03
N LEU A 110 -25.00 -3.50 0.13
CA LEU A 110 -25.77 -3.22 -1.09
C LEU A 110 -25.72 -4.36 -2.10
N VAL A 111 -24.61 -5.12 -2.18
CA VAL A 111 -24.48 -6.28 -3.09
C VAL A 111 -25.24 -7.51 -2.58
N VAL A 112 -25.34 -7.72 -1.27
CA VAL A 112 -26.07 -8.87 -0.68
C VAL A 112 -27.59 -8.68 -0.71
N ASN A 113 -28.09 -7.44 -0.87
CA ASN A 113 -29.52 -7.11 -0.89
C ASN A 113 -30.09 -6.87 -2.31
N GLN A 114 -29.44 -7.40 -3.37
CA GLN A 114 -29.97 -7.49 -4.74
C GLN A 114 -30.08 -8.96 -5.17
#